data_AF-A0A9D7U6Y3-F1
#
_entry.id   AF-A0A9D7U6Y3-F1
#
_cell.length_a   1.000
_cell.length_b   1.000
_cell.length_c   1.000
_cell.angle_alpha   90.00
_cell.angle_beta   90.00
_cell.angle_gamma   90.00
#
_symmetry.space_group_name_H-M   'P 1'
#
loop_
_entity.id
_entity.type
_entity.pdbx_description
1 polymer ?
#
loop_
_entity_poly.entity_id
_entity_poly.type
_entity_poly.pdbx_seq_one_letter_code
_entity_poly.pdbx_strand_id
1 'polypeptide(L)' 'MIDGLAPDADIRIITSGGILVSAIQSRGRQALWDGKDVNGNLVPPGVYLVSAKSAGTNTSAVGKIAVTR' A
#
# COMPACT_ATOMS: atom_id res chain seq x y z
N MET A 1 4.29 -7.42 -3.98
CA MET A 1 5.31 -7.00 -3.00
C MET A 1 5.58 -5.52 -3.21
N ILE A 2 5.77 -4.77 -2.13
CA ILE A 2 6.16 -3.35 -2.15
C ILE A 2 7.51 -3.26 -1.42
N ASP A 3 8.54 -2.75 -2.08
CA ASP A 3 9.91 -2.71 -1.57
C ASP A 3 10.50 -1.29 -1.62
N GLY A 4 11.77 -1.14 -1.23
CA GLY A 4 12.47 0.15 -1.21
C GLY A 4 11.95 1.13 -0.15
N LEU A 5 11.18 0.66 0.83
CA LEU A 5 10.57 1.53 1.84
C LEU A 5 11.62 2.04 2.84
N ALA A 6 11.34 3.21 3.40
CA ALA A 6 12.00 3.64 4.63
C ALA A 6 11.59 2.71 5.80
N PRO A 7 12.42 2.57 6.85
CA PRO A 7 12.04 1.86 8.06
C PRO A 7 10.77 2.43 8.69
N ASP A 8 9.99 1.58 9.34
CA ASP A 8 8.76 1.95 10.07
C ASP A 8 7.80 2.82 9.22
N ALA A 9 7.63 2.41 7.97
CA ALA A 9 6.70 3.06 7.05
C ALA A 9 5.27 2.54 7.27
N ASP A 10 4.35 3.49 7.36
CA ASP A 10 2.92 3.29 7.18
C ASP A 10 2.59 3.24 5.69
N ILE A 11 2.03 2.13 5.22
CA ILE A 11 1.58 1.96 3.84
C ILE A 11 0.06 2.00 3.81
N ARG A 12 -0.50 2.85 2.96
CA ARG A 12 -1.94 2.90 2.64
C ARG A 12 -2.16 2.63 1.17
N ILE A 13 -3.03 1.68 0.89
CA ILE A 13 -3.48 1.34 -0.46
C ILE A 13 -4.87 1.93 -0.62
N ILE A 14 -5.05 2.74 -1.66
CA ILE A 14 -6.29 3.46 -1.92
C ILE A 14 -6.75 3.28 -3.37
N THR A 15 -8.05 3.41 -3.62
CA THR A 15 -8.57 3.49 -4.99
C THR A 15 -8.18 4.82 -5.63
N SER A 16 -8.32 4.93 -6.96
CA SER A 16 -8.17 6.20 -7.68
C SER A 16 -9.13 7.29 -7.19
N GLY A 17 -10.27 6.91 -6.61
CA GLY A 17 -11.23 7.82 -5.96
C GLY A 17 -10.88 8.19 -4.52
N GLY A 18 -9.73 7.74 -3.98
CA GLY A 18 -9.27 8.08 -2.64
C GLY A 18 -9.83 7.21 -1.51
N ILE A 19 -10.54 6.13 -1.82
CA ILE A 19 -11.11 5.24 -0.80
C ILE A 19 -10.02 4.30 -0.27
N LEU A 20 -9.93 4.16 1.05
CA LEU A 20 -8.99 3.24 1.68
C LEU A 20 -9.36 1.79 1.37
N VAL A 21 -8.38 1.05 0.84
CA VAL A 21 -8.49 -0.38 0.52
C VAL A 21 -7.77 -1.22 1.56
N SER A 22 -6.55 -0.85 1.94
CA SER A 22 -5.76 -1.59 2.93
C SER A 22 -4.74 -0.68 3.61
N ALA A 23 -4.37 -1.03 4.84
CA ALA A 23 -3.33 -0.35 5.61
C ALA A 23 -2.37 -1.39 6.18
N ILE A 24 -1.07 -1.21 5.95
CA ILE A 24 -0.02 -2.18 6.28
C ILE A 24 1.14 -1.44 6.94
N GLN A 25 1.69 -2.01 8.01
CA GLN A 25 2.98 -1.58 8.56
C GLN A 25 4.11 -2.30 7.83
N SER A 26 5.15 -1.55 7.42
CA SER A 26 6.33 -2.18 6.83
C SER A 26 7.00 -3.11 7.84
N ARG A 27 7.50 -4.26 7.36
CA ARG A 27 8.42 -5.10 8.12
C ARG A 27 9.82 -4.90 7.54
N GLY A 28 10.67 -4.18 8.24
CA GLY A 28 11.94 -3.72 7.70
C GLY A 28 11.72 -2.66 6.61
N ARG A 29 12.08 -2.95 5.36
CA ARG A 29 11.98 -2.02 4.21
C ARG A 29 10.97 -2.46 3.16
N GLN A 30 10.05 -3.35 3.55
CA GLN A 30 9.14 -4.03 2.63
C GLN A 30 7.75 -4.20 3.25
N ALA A 31 6.75 -4.29 2.38
CA ALA A 31 5.37 -4.60 2.73
C ALA A 31 4.77 -5.59 1.73
N LEU A 32 3.87 -6.44 2.22
CA LEU A 32 3.15 -7.41 1.42
C LEU A 32 1.66 -7.10 1.47
N TRP A 33 1.08 -6.98 0.28
CA TRP A 33 -0.36 -6.89 0.10
C TRP A 33 -0.81 -8.08 -0.73
N ASP A 34 -1.88 -8.73 -0.28
CA ASP A 34 -2.45 -9.95 -0.87
C ASP A 34 -3.59 -9.67 -1.85
N GLY A 35 -3.84 -8.39 -2.15
CA GLY A 35 -4.93 -7.98 -3.04
C GLY A 35 -6.30 -8.00 -2.38
N LYS A 36 -6.37 -7.98 -1.04
CA LYS A 36 -7.63 -7.90 -0.29
C LYS A 36 -7.86 -6.51 0.29
N ASP A 37 -9.13 -6.15 0.43
CA ASP A 37 -9.55 -4.98 1.19
C ASP A 37 -9.48 -5.21 2.70
N VAL A 38 -9.79 -4.17 3.48
CA VAL A 38 -9.84 -4.23 4.97
C VAL A 38 -10.86 -5.24 5.51
N ASN A 39 -11.82 -5.67 4.69
CA ASN A 39 -12.83 -6.66 5.06
C ASN A 39 -12.41 -8.09 4.68
N GLY A 40 -11.23 -8.27 4.07
CA GLY A 40 -10.74 -9.57 3.61
C GLY A 40 -11.30 -10.01 2.25
N ASN A 41 -11.99 -9.13 1.53
CA ASN A 41 -12.50 -9.43 0.18
C ASN A 41 -11.43 -9.14 -0.87
N LEU A 42 -11.33 -9.99 -1.90
CA LEU A 42 -10.48 -9.69 -3.05
C LEU A 42 -10.97 -8.43 -3.76
N VAL A 43 -10.04 -7.53 -4.05
CA VAL A 43 -10.35 -6.31 -4.78
C VAL A 43 -10.56 -6.61 -6.28
N PRO A 44 -11.43 -5.85 -6.97
CA PRO A 44 -11.61 -6.00 -8.40
C PRO A 44 -10.36 -5.59 -9.19
N PRO A 45 -10.23 -6.01 -10.46
CA PRO A 45 -9.20 -5.51 -11.35
C PRO A 45 -9.22 -3.99 -11.45
N GLY A 46 -8.05 -3.36 -11.52
CA GLY A 46 -7.95 -1.90 -11.54
C GLY A 46 -6.59 -1.40 -11.07
N VAL A 47 -6.44 -0.07 -11.08
CA VAL A 47 -5.25 0.60 -10.56
C VAL A 47 -5.53 1.12 -9.15
N TYR A 48 -4.63 0.76 -8.24
CA TYR A 48 -4.63 1.18 -6.84
C TYR A 48 -3.40 2.03 -6.57
N LEU A 49 -3.56 3.10 -5.81
CA LEU A 49 -2.46 3.96 -5.41
C LEU A 49 -1.91 3.47 -4.07
N VAL A 50 -0.59 3.49 -3.94
CA VAL A 50 0.13 3.12 -2.72
C VAL A 50 0.79 4.37 -2.19
N SER A 51 0.43 4.78 -0.98
CA SER A 51 1.10 5.84 -0.24
C SER A 51 1.93 5.21 0.87
N ALA A 52 3.21 5.54 0.94
CA ALA A 52 4.11 5.12 2.01
C ALA A 52 4.64 6.36 2.74
N LYS A 53 4.54 6.37 4.07
CA LYS A 53 5.06 7.45 4.92
C LYS A 53 5.81 6.86 6.10
N SER A 54 7.07 7.25 6.29
CA SER A 54 7.83 6.88 7.50
C SER A 54 7.87 8.07 8.45
N ALA A 55 7.42 7.84 9.69
CA ALA A 55 7.53 8.83 10.76
C ALA A 55 8.98 8.99 11.25
N GLY A 56 9.77 7.91 11.23
CA GLY A 56 11.16 7.92 11.71
C GLY A 56 12.10 8.73 10.83
N THR A 57 11.95 8.64 9.51
CA THR A 57 12.79 9.40 8.55
C THR A 57 12.11 10.64 8.00
N ASN A 58 10.83 10.87 8.32
CA ASN A 58 10.00 11.95 7.77
C ASN A 58 9.96 11.99 6.22
N THR A 59 10.02 10.82 5.58
CA THR A 59 9.97 10.67 4.11
C THR A 59 8.67 10.05 3.67
N SER A 60 8.20 10.42 2.47
CA SER A 60 7.04 9.81 1.83
C SER A 60 7.32 9.44 0.36
N ALA A 61 6.59 8.45 -0.12
CA ALA A 61 6.60 8.01 -1.51
C ALA A 61 5.19 7.61 -1.95
N VAL A 62 4.91 7.75 -3.25
CA VAL A 62 3.66 7.29 -3.85
C VAL A 62 3.97 6.40 -5.06
N GLY A 63 3.27 5.28 -5.15
CA GLY A 63 3.34 4.35 -6.27
C GLY A 63 1.95 3.92 -6.73
N LYS A 64 1.90 3.07 -7.77
CA LYS A 64 0.67 2.49 -8.28
C LYS A 64 0.85 0.99 -8.53
N ILE A 65 -0.21 0.23 -8.28
CA ILE A 65 -0.29 -1.21 -8.53
C ILE A 65 -1.48 -1.45 -9.44
N ALA A 66 -1.27 -2.20 -10.52
CA ALA A 66 -2.35 -2.74 -11.33
C ALA A 66 -2.68 -4.15 -10.83
N VAL A 67 -3.96 -4.38 -10.53
CA VAL A 67 -4.51 -5.71 -10.28
C VAL A 67 -5.18 -6.17 -11.58
N THR A 68 -4.71 -7.29 -12.13
CA THR A 68 -5.25 -7.91 -13.35
C THR A 68 -5.69 -9.34 -13.07
N ARG A 69 -6.46 -9.95 -13.99
CA ARG A 69 -6.92 -11.34 -13.92
C ARG A 69 -6.64 -12.04 -15.24
#